data_AF-A0A932DV97-F1
#
_entry.id   AF-A0A932DV97-F1
#
_cell.length_a   1.000
_cell.length_b   1.000
_cell.length_c   1.000
_cell.angle_alpha   90.00
_cell.angle_beta   90.00
_cell.angle_gamma   90.00
#
_symmetry.space_group_name_H-M   'P 1'
#
loop_
_entity.id
_entity.type
_entity.pdbx_description
1 polymer ?
#
loop_
_entity_poly.entity_id
_entity_poly.type
_entity_poly.pdbx_seq_one_letter_code
_entity_poly.pdbx_strand_id
1 'polypeptide(L)'
;MARLVKIYDTTLRDGTQGEGVAFSMEDKVRLAQRLDALGVHYIEGGWPGSNPKDMRFFRRILDVPLKRARIAAFGATRRAGIKAEDDPSLQALVEAHTPVATIFGKSWPFHVTHA
;
A
#
# COMPACT_ATOMS: atom_id res chain seq x y z
N MET A 1 31.73 -4.25 7.65
CA MET A 1 30.41 -3.91 8.24
C MET A 1 29.33 -4.70 7.52
N ALA A 2 28.36 -5.25 8.25
CA ALA A 2 27.20 -5.90 7.62
C ALA A 2 26.29 -4.84 6.97
N ARG A 3 25.81 -5.11 5.75
CA ARG A 3 24.90 -4.23 5.01
C ARG A 3 23.50 -4.32 5.64
N LEU A 4 22.91 -3.18 5.97
CA LEU A 4 21.52 -3.13 6.46
C LEU A 4 20.54 -3.53 5.35
N VAL A 5 19.75 -4.57 5.59
CA VAL A 5 18.62 -4.98 4.73
C VAL A 5 17.34 -4.40 5.32
N LYS A 6 16.60 -3.63 4.53
CA LYS A 6 15.28 -3.12 4.92
C LYS A 6 14.20 -4.12 4.50
N ILE A 7 13.24 -4.31 5.39
CA ILE A 7 12.09 -5.20 5.21
C ILE A 7 10.89 -4.37 4.79
N TYR A 8 10.30 -4.75 3.66
CA TYR A 8 9.04 -4.24 3.13
C TYR A 8 8.01 -5.37 3.22
N ASP A 9 7.05 -5.24 4.13
CA ASP A 9 6.02 -6.25 4.38
C ASP A 9 4.76 -5.95 3.56
N THR A 10 4.20 -6.98 2.91
CA THR A 10 3.02 -6.90 2.05
C THR A 10 1.81 -7.63 2.63
N THR A 11 1.85 -8.01 3.92
CA THR A 11 0.81 -8.82 4.57
C THR A 11 -0.57 -8.16 4.47
N LEU A 12 -0.65 -6.83 4.60
CA LEU A 12 -1.93 -6.10 4.60
C LEU A 12 -2.50 -5.78 3.20
N ARG A 13 -1.74 -6.06 2.13
CA ARG A 13 -2.17 -5.91 0.73
C ARG A 13 -2.12 -7.24 0.01
N ASP A 14 -0.94 -7.66 -0.43
CA ASP A 14 -0.76 -8.88 -1.22
C ASP A 14 -1.16 -10.13 -0.42
N GLY A 15 -0.82 -10.16 0.88
CA GLY A 15 -1.23 -11.24 1.79
C GLY A 15 -2.75 -11.38 1.98
N THR A 16 -3.54 -10.35 1.65
CA THR A 16 -5.01 -10.39 1.72
C THR A 16 -5.68 -10.85 0.44
N GLN A 17 -4.92 -11.11 -0.64
CA GLN A 17 -5.48 -11.57 -1.91
C GLN A 17 -5.79 -13.08 -1.92
N GLY A 18 -5.41 -13.80 -0.87
CA GLY A 18 -5.77 -15.20 -0.69
C GLY A 18 -7.25 -15.40 -0.37
N GLU A 19 -7.84 -16.49 -0.89
CA GLU A 19 -9.22 -16.86 -0.60
C GLU A 19 -9.43 -17.06 0.91
N GLY A 20 -10.55 -16.54 1.43
CA GLY A 20 -10.88 -16.62 2.85
C GLY A 20 -10.11 -15.65 3.77
N VAL A 21 -9.18 -14.84 3.24
CA VAL A 21 -8.45 -13.84 4.03
C VAL A 21 -9.13 -12.48 3.92
N ALA A 22 -9.76 -12.06 5.01
CA ALA A 22 -10.37 -10.73 5.09
C ALA A 22 -10.11 -10.10 6.46
N PHE A 23 -9.47 -8.94 6.46
CA PHE A 23 -9.26 -8.14 7.66
C PHE A 23 -10.29 -7.02 7.76
N SER A 24 -10.79 -6.78 8.97
CA SER A 24 -11.43 -5.50 9.27
C SER A 24 -10.39 -4.37 9.23
N MET A 25 -10.85 -3.12 9.26
CA MET A 25 -9.95 -1.97 9.34
C MET A 25 -9.13 -2.03 10.65
N GLU A 26 -9.78 -2.38 11.75
CA GLU A 26 -9.19 -2.52 13.08
C GLU A 26 -8.15 -3.65 13.11
N ASP A 27 -8.41 -4.77 12.43
CA ASP A 27 -7.44 -5.86 12.30
C ASP A 27 -6.18 -5.38 11.58
N LYS A 28 -6.34 -4.63 10.47
CA LYS A 28 -5.21 -4.04 9.75
C LYS A 28 -4.38 -3.12 10.63
N VAL A 29 -5.02 -2.26 11.44
CA VAL A 29 -4.32 -1.37 12.39
C VAL A 29 -3.54 -2.18 13.43
N ARG A 30 -4.17 -3.19 14.04
CA ARG A 30 -3.53 -4.05 15.04
C ARG A 30 -2.33 -4.78 14.44
N LEU A 31 -2.47 -5.33 13.24
CA LEU A 31 -1.38 -6.01 12.53
C LEU A 31 -0.25 -5.03 12.18
N ALA A 32 -0.56 -3.81 11.73
CA ALA A 32 0.45 -2.79 11.45
C ALA A 32 1.29 -2.46 12.70
N GLN A 33 0.66 -2.33 13.87
CA GLN A 33 1.38 -2.14 15.14
C GLN A 33 2.25 -3.35 15.52
N ARG A 34 1.79 -4.58 15.24
CA ARG A 34 2.59 -5.80 15.49
C ARG A 34 3.79 -5.89 14.55
N LEU A 35 3.63 -5.55 13.27
CA LEU A 35 4.71 -5.49 12.30
C LEU A 35 5.74 -4.41 12.65
N ASP A 36 5.28 -3.24 13.12
CA ASP A 36 6.16 -2.20 13.65
C ASP A 36 6.95 -2.68 14.88
N ALA A 37 6.29 -3.34 15.83
CA ALA A 37 6.93 -3.91 17.00
C ALA A 37 7.96 -5.02 16.67
N LEU A 38 7.72 -5.77 15.59
CA LEU A 38 8.66 -6.76 15.05
C LEU A 38 9.91 -6.10 14.41
N GLY A 39 9.84 -4.80 14.11
CA GLY A 39 10.93 -4.06 13.48
C GLY A 39 10.87 -4.03 11.95
N VAL A 40 9.69 -4.22 11.34
CA VAL A 40 9.51 -3.99 9.90
C VAL A 40 9.78 -2.52 9.58
N HIS A 41 10.33 -2.24 8.39
CA HIS A 41 10.71 -0.88 8.00
C HIS A 41 9.60 -0.21 7.17
N TYR A 42 8.92 -0.97 6.33
CA TYR A 42 7.80 -0.51 5.52
C TYR A 42 6.66 -1.52 5.56
N ILE A 43 5.44 -1.02 5.67
CA ILE A 43 4.22 -1.85 5.67
C ILE A 43 3.33 -1.36 4.54
N GLU A 44 3.06 -2.22 3.56
CA GLU A 44 2.13 -1.94 2.48
C GLU A 44 0.69 -2.10 2.95
N GLY A 45 -0.01 -0.97 3.12
CA GLY A 45 -1.30 -0.92 3.82
C GLY A 45 -2.52 -1.33 2.99
N GLY A 46 -2.40 -1.34 1.66
CA GLY A 46 -3.51 -1.58 0.74
C GLY A 46 -3.45 -0.70 -0.50
N TRP A 47 -4.55 -0.72 -1.28
CA TRP A 47 -4.71 0.07 -2.50
C TRP A 47 -5.90 1.03 -2.35
N PRO A 48 -5.65 2.31 -2.03
CA PRO A 48 -6.72 3.27 -1.69
C PRO A 48 -7.68 3.54 -2.85
N GLY A 49 -7.17 3.59 -4.09
CA GLY A 49 -7.99 3.78 -5.30
C GLY A 49 -8.80 2.57 -5.74
N SER A 50 -8.60 1.39 -5.14
CA SER A 50 -9.28 0.14 -5.53
C SER A 50 -10.29 -0.33 -4.48
N ASN A 51 -9.97 -0.18 -3.18
CA ASN A 51 -10.79 -0.70 -2.09
C ASN A 51 -11.14 0.40 -1.07
N PRO A 52 -12.43 0.77 -0.90
CA PRO A 52 -12.85 1.74 0.10
C PRO A 52 -12.47 1.38 1.55
N LYS A 53 -12.30 0.08 1.86
CA LYS A 53 -11.82 -0.36 3.18
C LYS A 53 -10.37 0.06 3.43
N ASP A 54 -9.54 0.04 2.38
CA ASP A 54 -8.13 0.43 2.48
C ASP A 54 -8.01 1.93 2.71
N MET A 55 -8.84 2.74 2.04
CA MET A 55 -8.90 4.18 2.32
C MET A 55 -9.27 4.48 3.79
N ARG A 56 -10.19 3.72 4.38
CA ARG A 56 -10.50 3.86 5.82
C ARG A 56 -9.31 3.48 6.70
N PHE A 57 -8.57 2.43 6.36
CA PHE A 57 -7.34 2.06 7.05
C PHE A 57 -6.30 3.19 6.98
N PHE A 58 -6.07 3.77 5.80
CA PHE A 58 -5.11 4.88 5.64
C PHE A 58 -5.50 6.10 6.46
N ARG A 59 -6.79 6.47 6.49
CA ARG A 59 -7.26 7.54 7.39
C ARG A 59 -7.02 7.20 8.86
N ARG A 60 -7.33 5.98 9.27
CA ARG A 60 -7.22 5.56 10.67
C ARG A 60 -5.78 5.44 11.16
N ILE A 61 -4.87 4.96 10.32
CA ILE A 61 -3.47 4.69 10.71
C ILE A 61 -2.67 5.98 10.91
N LEU A 62 -3.12 7.13 10.39
CA LEU A 62 -2.51 8.45 10.65
C LEU A 62 -2.56 8.81 12.14
N ASP A 63 -3.63 8.40 12.84
CA ASP A 63 -3.81 8.64 14.28
C ASP A 63 -3.16 7.54 15.13
N VAL A 64 -2.35 6.66 14.54
CA VAL A 64 -1.70 5.54 15.24
C VAL A 64 -0.19 5.72 15.19
N PRO A 65 0.46 6.04 16.33
CA PRO A 65 1.90 6.21 16.35
C PRO A 65 2.60 4.87 16.11
N LEU A 66 3.46 4.84 15.09
CA LEU A 66 4.40 3.75 14.81
C LEU A 66 5.81 4.21 15.20
N LYS A 67 6.62 3.31 15.76
CA LYS A 67 7.96 3.64 16.25
C LYS A 67 9.02 3.64 15.14
N ARG A 68 8.86 2.78 14.14
CA ARG A 68 9.89 2.48 13.14
C ARG A 68 9.34 2.33 11.72
N ALA A 69 8.21 1.66 11.57
CA ALA A 69 7.63 1.35 10.28
C ALA A 69 7.03 2.59 9.62
N ARG A 70 7.22 2.70 8.30
CA ARG A 70 6.54 3.68 7.45
C ARG A 70 5.44 2.99 6.66
N ILE A 71 4.23 3.53 6.69
CA ILE A 71 3.13 3.02 5.89
C ILE A 71 3.33 3.39 4.42
N ALA A 72 3.10 2.44 3.52
CA ALA A 72 3.11 2.62 2.07
C ALA A 72 1.71 2.37 1.48
N ALA A 73 1.23 3.30 0.66
CA ALA A 73 0.05 3.10 -0.17
C ALA A 73 0.45 2.53 -1.54
N PHE A 74 -0.20 1.45 -1.97
CA PHE A 74 0.09 0.78 -3.24
C PHE A 74 -0.88 1.24 -4.34
N GLY A 75 -0.38 1.42 -5.56
CA GLY A 75 -1.24 1.73 -6.71
C GLY A 75 -0.55 1.56 -8.05
N ALA A 76 -1.33 1.59 -9.12
CA ALA A 76 -0.79 1.57 -10.47
C ALA A 76 -0.24 2.95 -10.88
N THR A 77 0.61 2.99 -11.90
CA THR A 77 0.83 4.21 -12.70
C THR A 77 -0.49 4.73 -13.26
N ARG A 78 -0.51 5.99 -13.72
CA ARG A 78 -1.70 6.56 -14.37
C ARG A 78 -2.25 5.65 -15.46
N ARG A 79 -3.56 5.69 -15.67
CA ARG A 79 -4.23 5.06 -16.81
C ARG A 79 -3.71 5.66 -18.13
N ALA A 80 -3.63 4.81 -19.16
CA ALA A 80 -3.28 5.26 -20.50
C ALA A 80 -4.34 6.24 -21.04
N GLY A 81 -3.89 7.27 -21.76
CA GLY A 81 -4.77 8.26 -22.40
C GLY A 81 -5.26 9.40 -21.51
N ILE A 82 -4.98 9.40 -20.20
CA ILE A 82 -5.30 10.53 -19.30
C ILE A 82 -4.04 11.17 -18.72
N LYS A 83 -4.12 12.40 -18.20
CA LYS A 83 -3.01 13.01 -17.46
C LYS A 83 -2.92 12.42 -16.05
N ALA A 84 -1.75 12.52 -15.41
CA ALA A 84 -1.55 12.01 -14.05
C ALA A 84 -2.40 12.78 -13.02
N GLU A 85 -2.56 14.08 -13.19
CA GLU A 85 -3.38 14.95 -12.33
C GLU A 85 -4.88 14.61 -12.39
N ASP A 86 -5.33 14.02 -13.50
CA ASP A 86 -6.73 13.64 -13.74
C ASP A 86 -7.02 12.18 -13.35
N ASP A 87 -6.03 11.42 -12.87
CA ASP A 87 -6.19 10.00 -12.53
C ASP A 87 -6.70 9.82 -11.09
N PRO A 88 -7.93 9.30 -10.88
CA PRO A 88 -8.50 9.14 -9.54
C PRO A 88 -7.72 8.14 -8.66
N SER A 89 -7.07 7.14 -9.25
CA SER A 89 -6.24 6.19 -8.49
C SER A 89 -4.96 6.85 -7.99
N LEU A 90 -4.34 7.72 -8.77
CA LEU A 90 -3.20 8.51 -8.31
C LEU A 90 -3.60 9.56 -7.29
N GLN A 91 -4.74 10.24 -7.48
CA GLN A 91 -5.29 11.16 -6.48
C GLN A 91 -5.54 10.42 -5.15
N ALA A 92 -6.10 9.22 -5.18
CA ALA A 92 -6.32 8.41 -3.99
C ALA A 92 -5.01 8.02 -3.26
N LEU A 93 -3.89 7.88 -3.97
CA LEU A 93 -2.57 7.69 -3.32
C LEU A 93 -2.11 8.95 -2.57
N VAL A 94 -2.39 10.13 -3.13
CA VAL A 94 -2.09 11.41 -2.48
C VAL A 94 -2.99 11.62 -1.25
N GLU A 95 -4.28 11.34 -1.38
CA GLU A 95 -5.28 11.42 -0.31
C GLU A 95 -5.07 10.42 0.83
N ALA A 96 -4.31 9.33 0.59
CA ALA A 96 -3.94 8.39 1.64
C ALA A 96 -3.01 9.02 2.69
N HIS A 97 -2.37 10.16 2.37
CA HIS A 97 -1.45 10.90 3.25
C HIS A 97 -0.35 10.02 3.87
N THR A 98 0.04 8.93 3.18
CA THR A 98 1.09 8.05 3.63
C THR A 98 2.46 8.60 3.28
N PRO A 99 3.50 8.39 4.12
CA PRO A 99 4.84 8.90 3.84
C PRO A 99 5.54 8.19 2.67
N VAL A 100 4.95 7.12 2.12
CA VAL A 100 5.47 6.32 1.02
C VAL A 100 4.33 5.98 0.07
N ALA A 101 4.58 6.05 -1.23
CA ALA A 101 3.73 5.49 -2.27
C ALA A 101 4.53 4.45 -3.06
N THR A 102 3.95 3.27 -3.25
CA THR A 102 4.51 2.17 -4.04
C THR A 102 3.72 2.06 -5.32
N ILE A 103 4.37 2.37 -6.45
CA ILE A 103 3.71 2.44 -7.76
C ILE A 103 4.21 1.30 -8.64
N PHE A 104 3.30 0.65 -9.38
CA PHE A 104 3.67 -0.37 -10.37
C PHE A 104 3.15 -0.05 -11.77
N GLY A 105 3.89 -0.53 -12.78
CA GLY A 105 3.47 -0.56 -14.17
C GLY A 105 3.88 -1.89 -14.79
N LYS A 106 3.00 -2.50 -15.59
CA LYS A 106 3.32 -3.77 -16.27
C LYS A 106 4.37 -3.50 -17.35
N SER A 107 5.49 -4.21 -17.31
CA SER A 107 6.62 -4.06 -18.25
C SER A 107 6.85 -5.28 -19.14
N TRP A 108 6.07 -6.34 -18.99
CA TRP A 108 6.17 -7.51 -19.87
C TRP A 108 5.63 -7.16 -21.26
N PRO A 109 6.36 -7.41 -22.38
CA PRO A 109 5.95 -6.98 -23.72
C PRO A 109 4.54 -7.41 -24.10
N PHE A 110 4.12 -8.61 -23.70
CA PHE A 110 2.76 -9.09 -23.95
C PHE A 110 1.69 -8.12 -23.38
N HIS A 111 1.85 -7.66 -22.14
CA HIS A 111 0.94 -6.70 -21.51
C HIS A 111 1.01 -5.31 -22.12
N VAL A 112 2.14 -4.93 -22.73
CA VAL A 112 2.32 -3.60 -23.30
C VAL A 112 1.70 -3.52 -24.70
N THR A 113 1.78 -4.60 -25.48
CA THR A 113 1.34 -4.59 -26.89
C THR A 113 -0.01 -5.26 -27.15
N HIS A 114 -0.57 -6.02 -26.19
CA HIS A 114 -1.80 -6.81 -26.41
C HIS A 114 -2.90 -6.62 -25.35
N ALA A 115 -2.77 -5.68 -24.41
CA ALA A 115 -3.76 -5.45 -23.34
C ALA A 115 -4.66 -4.23 -23.60
#